data_AF-A0A9E2WTY8-F1
#
_entry.id   AF-A0A9E2WTY8-F1
#
_cell.length_a   1.000
_cell.length_b   1.000
_cell.length_c   1.000
_cell.angle_alpha   90.00
_cell.angle_beta   90.00
_cell.angle_gamma   90.00
#
_symmetry.space_group_name_H-M   'P 1'
#
loop_
_entity.id
_entity.type
_entity.pdbx_description
1 polymer ?
#
loop_
_entity_poly.entity_id
_entity_poly.type
_entity_poly.pdbx_seq_one_letter_code
_entity_poly.pdbx_strand_id
1 'polypeptide(L)' 'LIDMNEKSMRLLTEWGEEKSQLLFHHLEAGEHPNYPNGRTDNTHFNELGARKMAQLVLKGIVEQDLGLQKFIIE' A
#
# COMPACT_ATOMS: atom_id res chain seq x y z
N LEU A 1 10.53 -16.10 -3.03
CA LEU A 1 10.63 -14.64 -3.21
C LEU A 1 9.20 -14.12 -3.31
N ILE A 2 8.80 -13.15 -2.49
CA ILE A 2 7.49 -12.51 -2.62
C ILE A 2 7.60 -11.42 -3.68
N ASP A 3 7.02 -11.64 -4.86
CA ASP A 3 7.00 -10.64 -5.93
C ASP A 3 6.00 -9.54 -5.61
N MET A 4 6.50 -8.48 -4.97
CA MET A 4 5.68 -7.34 -4.60
C MET A 4 5.25 -6.50 -5.79
N ASN A 5 6.02 -6.50 -6.88
CA ASN A 5 5.67 -5.73 -8.06
C ASN A 5 4.42 -6.31 -8.74
N GLU A 6 4.36 -7.63 -8.94
CA GLU A 6 3.18 -8.29 -9.50
C GLU A 6 1.96 -8.11 -8.58
N LYS A 7 2.13 -8.35 -7.27
CA LYS A 7 1.04 -8.28 -6.30
C LYS A 7 0.48 -6.87 -6.14
N SER A 8 1.34 -5.85 -6.03
CA SER A 8 0.89 -4.47 -5.92
C SER A 8 0.26 -3.98 -7.22
N MET A 9 0.82 -4.36 -8.37
CA MET A 9 0.24 -4.00 -9.67
C MET A 9 -1.15 -4.59 -9.85
N ARG A 10 -1.38 -5.84 -9.44
CA ARG A 10 -2.71 -6.45 -9.44
C ARG A 10 -3.69 -5.66 -8.58
N LEU A 11 -3.32 -5.32 -7.34
CA LEU A 11 -4.16 -4.50 -6.45
C LEU A 11 -4.52 -3.15 -7.08
N LEU A 12 -3.53 -2.44 -7.62
CA LEU A 12 -3.74 -1.13 -8.26
C LEU A 12 -4.64 -1.25 -9.49
N THR A 13 -4.45 -2.30 -10.30
CA THR A 13 -5.28 -2.57 -11.48
C THR A 13 -6.72 -2.88 -11.08
N GLU A 14 -6.93 -3.70 -10.05
CA GLU A 14 -8.27 -4.05 -9.54
C GLU A 14 -9.00 -2.83 -8.96
N TRP A 15 -8.27 -1.89 -8.35
CA TRP A 15 -8.85 -0.65 -7.81
C TRP A 15 -9.11 0.40 -8.90
N GLY A 16 -8.31 0.40 -9.96
CA GLY A 16 -8.34 1.41 -10.99
C GLY A 16 -7.73 2.74 -10.52
N GLU A 17 -7.54 3.65 -11.48
CA GLU A 17 -6.83 4.93 -11.26
C GLU A 17 -7.42 5.73 -10.10
N GLU A 18 -8.72 6.07 -10.17
CA GLU A 18 -9.39 6.93 -9.20
C GLU A 18 -9.32 6.38 -7.76
N LYS A 19 -9.74 5.12 -7.56
CA LYS A 19 -9.76 4.52 -6.22
C LYS A 19 -8.34 4.30 -5.67
N SER A 20 -7.37 4.01 -6.54
CA SER A 20 -5.99 3.77 -6.12
C SER A 20 -5.33 5.01 -5.51
N GLN A 21 -5.78 6.22 -5.84
CA GLN A 21 -5.28 7.47 -5.24
C GLN A 21 -5.43 7.49 -3.72
N LEU A 22 -6.44 6.78 -3.16
CA LEU A 22 -6.63 6.64 -1.71
C LEU A 22 -5.45 5.94 -1.01
N LEU A 23 -4.59 5.24 -1.75
CA LEU A 23 -3.42 4.54 -1.21
C LEU A 23 -2.19 5.46 -1.12
N PHE A 24 -2.19 6.57 -1.84
CA PHE A 24 -1.03 7.43 -2.04
C PHE A 24 -1.10 8.71 -1.22
N HIS A 25 0.02 9.41 -1.13
CA HIS A 25 0.15 10.63 -0.34
C HIS A 25 -0.43 11.84 -1.08
N HIS A 26 -1.75 11.84 -1.23
CA HIS A 26 -2.54 12.90 -1.84
C HIS A 26 -3.18 13.73 -0.72
N LEU A 27 -2.84 15.01 -0.66
CA LEU A 27 -3.31 15.96 0.32
C LEU A 27 -3.80 17.21 -0.38
N GLU A 28 -4.94 17.72 0.05
CA GLU A 28 -5.46 19.01 -0.40
C GLU A 28 -4.75 20.17 0.31
N ALA A 29 -4.87 21.37 -0.26
CA ALA A 29 -4.35 22.57 0.37
C ALA A 29 -4.99 22.80 1.74
N GLY A 30 -4.16 23.06 2.76
CA GLY A 30 -4.59 23.24 4.15
C GLY A 30 -4.86 21.94 4.93
N GLU A 31 -4.74 20.76 4.33
CA GLU A 31 -5.03 19.48 5.01
C GLU A 31 -3.95 19.11 6.05
N HIS A 32 -2.69 19.46 5.79
CA HIS A 32 -1.57 19.11 6.66
C HIS A 32 -0.58 20.27 6.82
N PRO A 33 -0.10 20.57 8.05
CA PRO A 33 0.78 21.74 8.30
C PRO A 33 2.11 21.68 7.54
N ASN A 34 2.64 20.48 7.30
CA ASN A 34 3.87 20.31 6.52
C ASN A 34 3.67 20.48 5.00
N TYR A 35 2.42 20.49 4.53
CA TYR A 35 2.05 20.61 3.11
C TYR A 35 0.93 21.66 2.96
N PRO A 36 1.22 22.94 3.23
CA PRO A 36 0.17 23.98 3.26
C PRO A 36 -0.53 24.16 1.91
N ASN A 37 0.17 23.89 0.80
CA ASN A 37 -0.39 23.97 -0.55
C ASN A 37 -0.94 22.62 -1.06
N GLY A 38 -1.02 21.60 -0.20
CA GLY A 38 -1.32 20.24 -0.59
C GLY A 38 -0.13 19.53 -1.23
N ARG A 39 -0.35 18.28 -1.66
CA ARG A 39 0.64 17.45 -2.36
C ARG A 39 -0.07 16.34 -3.12
N THR A 40 0.24 16.17 -4.40
CA THR A 40 -0.15 14.98 -5.16
C THR A 40 1.10 14.15 -5.42
N ASP A 41 1.17 12.95 -4.86
CA ASP A 41 2.35 12.09 -4.92
C ASP A 41 1.94 10.63 -5.13
N ASN A 42 2.07 10.16 -6.37
CA ASN A 42 1.76 8.79 -6.79
C ASN A 42 2.88 7.77 -6.49
N THR A 43 3.92 8.15 -5.74
CA THR A 43 5.06 7.27 -5.41
C THR A 43 5.02 6.82 -3.96
N HIS A 44 4.75 7.74 -3.04
CA HIS A 44 4.77 7.44 -1.61
C HIS A 44 3.37 7.06 -1.13
N PHE A 45 3.25 5.89 -0.48
CA PHE A 45 2.00 5.46 0.13
C PHE A 45 1.68 6.24 1.41
N ASN A 46 0.40 6.47 1.65
CA ASN A 46 -0.10 6.88 2.96
C ASN A 46 -0.27 5.66 3.90
N GLU A 47 -0.88 5.86 5.07
CA GLU A 47 -1.10 4.77 6.04
C GLU A 47 -1.89 3.60 5.43
N LEU A 48 -2.97 3.90 4.72
CA LEU A 48 -3.81 2.88 4.08
C LEU A 48 -3.03 2.11 3.01
N GLY A 49 -2.28 2.81 2.15
CA GLY A 49 -1.45 2.20 1.12
C GLY A 49 -0.36 1.31 1.71
N ALA A 50 0.36 1.79 2.72
CA ALA A 50 1.39 1.03 3.42
C ALA A 50 0.79 -0.24 4.06
N ARG A 51 -0.38 -0.12 4.70
CA ARG A 51 -1.11 -1.25 5.28
C ARG A 51 -1.50 -2.29 4.21
N LYS A 52 -1.96 -1.86 3.04
CA LYS A 52 -2.27 -2.77 1.93
C LYS A 52 -1.04 -3.51 1.42
N MET A 53 0.09 -2.83 1.28
CA MET A 53 1.34 -3.49 0.88
C MET A 53 1.82 -4.51 1.93
N ALA A 54 1.72 -4.17 3.22
CA ALA A 54 2.03 -5.10 4.30
C ALA A 54 1.11 -6.35 4.29
N GLN A 55 -0.19 -6.18 4.02
CA GLN A 55 -1.13 -7.29 3.86
C GLN A 55 -0.78 -8.19 2.67
N LEU A 56 -0.29 -7.64 1.56
CA LEU A 56 0.18 -8.42 0.41
C LEU A 56 1.45 -9.24 0.75
N VAL A 57 2.38 -8.67 1.52
CA VAL A 57 3.54 -9.40 2.05
C VAL A 57 3.08 -10.54 2.96
N LEU A 58 2.17 -10.28 3.90
CA LEU A 58 1.64 -11.28 4.82
C LEU A 58 1.00 -12.45 4.06
N LYS A 59 0.19 -12.14 3.05
CA LYS A 59 -0.41 -13.15 2.17
C LYS A 59 0.66 -13.97 1.44
N GLY A 60 1.70 -13.30 0.92
CA GLY A 60 2.83 -13.98 0.27
C GLY A 60 3.63 -14.91 1.20
N ILE A 61 3.77 -14.55 2.48
CA ILE A 61 4.40 -15.41 3.51
C ILE A 61 3.62 -16.71 3.66
N VAL A 62 2.30 -16.64 3.75
CA VAL A 62 1.41 -17.82 3.89
C VAL A 62 1.37 -18.65 2.61
N GLU A 63 1.20 -18.01 1.45
CA GLU A 63 1.13 -18.70 0.14
C GLU A 63 2.39 -19.50 -0.20
N GLN A 64 3.56 -19.03 0.26
CA GLN A 64 4.85 -19.68 0.00
C GLN A 64 5.30 -20.61 1.14
N ASP A 65 4.45 -20.85 2.15
CA ASP A 65 4.77 -21.69 3.31
C ASP A 65 6.09 -21.27 4.00
N LEU A 66 6.34 -19.96 4.09
CA LEU A 66 7.60 -19.47 4.67
C LEU A 66 7.58 -19.65 6.19
N GLY A 67 8.72 -20.03 6.76
CA GLY A 67 8.87 -20.22 8.21
C GLY A 67 8.56 -18.98 9.07
N LEU A 68 8.40 -17.80 8.46
CA LEU A 68 7.94 -16.58 9.12
C LEU A 68 6.46 -16.62 9.51
N GLN A 69 5.65 -17.47 8.86
CA GLN A 69 4.21 -17.56 9.13
C GLN A 69 3.88 -17.88 10.60
N LYS A 70 4.80 -18.57 11.31
CA LYS A 70 4.67 -18.89 12.74
C LYS A 70 4.67 -17.68 13.68
N PHE A 71 5.05 -16.51 13.17
CA PHE A 71 5.05 -15.24 13.93
C PHE A 71 3.86 -14.34 13.60
N ILE A 72 2.95 -14.79 12.72
CA ILE A 72 1.72 -14.07 12.43
C ILE A 72 0.77 -14.24 13.61
N ILE A 73 0.27 -13.12 14.13
CA ILE A 73 -0.70 -13.07 15.23
C ILE A 73 -2.07 -12.67 14.68
N GLU A 74 -3.13 -13.22 15.29
CA GLU A 74 -4.53 -12.86 15.01
C GLU A 74 -4.95 -11.56 15.71
#